data_AF-A0A6F8YSY8-F1
#
_entry.id   AF-A0A6F8YSY8-F1
#
_cell.length_a   1.000
_cell.length_b   1.000
_cell.length_c   1.000
_cell.angle_alpha   90.00
_cell.angle_beta   90.00
_cell.angle_gamma   90.00
#
_symmetry.space_group_name_H-M   'P 1'
#
loop_
_entity.id
_entity.type
_entity.pdbx_description
1 polymer ?
#
loop_
_entity_poly.entity_id
_entity_poly.type
_entity_poly.pdbx_seq_one_letter_code
_entity_poly.pdbx_strand_id
1 'polypeptide(L)'
;MADVVEIHIPLVPAPNLVPGSYPFPWIDRVDDFLVELEDAGEAEVYDDGEEYGDVYIFFISGASEAGLLDAASRVATLSGVPAGAFAMVTTDEAPDFGRGRRVDLPVS
;
A
#
# COMPACT_ATOMS: atom_id res chain seq x y z
N MET A 1 7.44 -17.67 -8.08
CA MET A 1 6.24 -17.53 -7.26
C MET A 1 6.60 -17.07 -5.87
N ALA A 2 6.70 -15.75 -5.75
CA ALA A 2 6.69 -15.03 -4.49
C ALA A 2 5.31 -14.39 -4.29
N ASP A 3 4.90 -14.25 -3.03
CA ASP A 3 3.70 -13.50 -2.70
C ASP A 3 3.96 -12.00 -2.92
N VAL A 4 3.02 -11.35 -3.59
CA VAL A 4 3.00 -9.89 -3.76
C VAL A 4 1.72 -9.39 -3.11
N VAL A 5 1.82 -8.33 -2.31
CA VAL A 5 0.68 -7.64 -1.74
C VAL A 5 0.56 -6.27 -2.39
N GLU A 6 -0.56 -6.06 -3.08
CA GLU A 6 -0.97 -4.75 -3.56
C GLU A 6 -1.73 -4.05 -2.43
N ILE A 7 -1.30 -2.87 -2.00
CA ILE A 7 -1.96 -2.06 -0.97
C ILE A 7 -2.76 -0.97 -1.67
N HIS A 8 -4.08 -1.14 -1.71
CA HIS A 8 -5.01 -0.21 -2.36
C HIS A 8 -5.50 0.80 -1.33
N ILE A 9 -5.17 2.08 -1.52
CA ILE A 9 -5.56 3.18 -0.63
C ILE A 9 -6.47 4.15 -1.38
N PRO A 10 -7.67 4.48 -0.88
CA PRO A 10 -8.56 5.43 -1.53
C PRO A 10 -7.90 6.79 -1.78
N LEU A 11 -8.06 7.34 -2.99
CA LEU A 11 -7.60 8.67 -3.39
C LEU A 11 -8.49 9.77 -2.78
N VAL A 12 -8.41 9.91 -1.45
CA VAL A 12 -9.09 10.97 -0.70
C VAL A 12 -8.10 12.11 -0.43
N PRO A 13 -8.40 13.35 -0.86
CA PRO A 13 -7.57 14.50 -0.55
C PRO A 13 -7.40 14.70 0.96
N ALA A 14 -6.21 15.05 1.40
CA ALA A 14 -5.98 15.34 2.80
C ALA A 14 -6.85 16.53 3.26
N PRO A 15 -7.45 16.47 4.46
CA PRO A 15 -8.26 17.56 4.97
C PRO A 15 -7.38 18.77 5.31
N ASN A 16 -7.97 19.97 5.25
CA ASN A 16 -7.33 21.23 5.69
C ASN A 16 -6.02 21.60 4.95
N LEU A 17 -5.87 21.19 3.70
CA LEU A 17 -4.72 21.60 2.89
C LEU A 17 -4.72 23.10 2.60
N VAL A 18 -3.51 23.66 2.50
CA VAL A 18 -3.32 25.03 2.02
C VAL A 18 -3.74 25.08 0.53
N PRO A 19 -4.46 26.13 0.09
CA PRO A 19 -4.83 26.26 -1.32
C PRO A 19 -3.61 26.19 -2.25
N GLY A 20 -3.68 25.30 -3.24
CA GLY A 20 -2.59 25.05 -4.19
C GLY A 20 -1.57 24.00 -3.74
N SER A 21 -1.70 23.42 -2.55
CA SER A 21 -0.90 22.26 -2.13
C SER A 21 -1.30 20.99 -2.88
N TYR A 22 -0.35 20.04 -2.95
CA TYR A 22 -0.61 18.71 -3.47
C TYR A 22 -1.70 18.01 -2.64
N PRO A 23 -2.75 17.43 -3.27
CA PRO A 23 -3.91 16.87 -2.55
C PRO A 23 -3.63 15.58 -1.79
N PHE A 24 -2.60 14.83 -2.15
CA PHE A 24 -2.35 13.47 -1.63
C PHE A 24 -0.99 13.33 -0.92
N PRO A 25 -0.66 14.19 0.06
CA PRO A 25 0.64 14.14 0.74
C PRO A 25 0.88 12.85 1.55
N TRP A 26 -0.14 12.00 1.67
CA TRP A 26 -0.01 10.69 2.28
C TRP A 26 0.71 9.69 1.36
N ILE A 27 0.77 9.93 0.04
CA ILE A 27 1.50 9.05 -0.89
C ILE A 27 2.99 9.08 -0.55
N ASP A 28 3.59 10.28 -0.51
CA ASP A 28 5.00 10.47 -0.12
C ASP A 28 5.30 9.83 1.25
N ARG A 29 4.35 9.94 2.19
CA ARG A 29 4.49 9.34 3.53
C ARG A 29 4.51 7.81 3.49
N VAL A 30 3.70 7.20 2.64
CA VAL A 30 3.68 5.75 2.49
C VAL A 30 4.97 5.30 1.81
N ASP A 31 5.43 6.00 0.76
CA ASP A 31 6.71 5.71 0.11
C ASP A 31 7.88 5.75 1.10
N ASP A 32 7.99 6.82 1.88
CA ASP A 32 9.02 6.94 2.93
C ASP A 32 8.97 5.77 3.92
N PHE A 33 7.77 5.37 4.34
CA PHE A 33 7.57 4.27 5.28
C PHE A 33 7.91 2.90 4.66
N LEU A 34 7.62 2.69 3.38
CA LEU A 34 7.97 1.45 2.69
C LEU A 34 9.49 1.30 2.55
N VAL A 35 10.22 2.39 2.30
CA VAL A 35 11.68 2.39 2.32
C VAL A 35 12.21 2.01 3.71
N GLU A 36 11.60 2.53 4.80
CA GLU A 36 11.98 2.13 6.16
C GLU A 36 11.76 0.62 6.42
N LEU A 37 10.69 0.03 5.88
CA LEU A 37 10.44 -1.41 6.00
C LEU A 37 11.46 -2.24 5.21
N GLU A 38 11.85 -1.77 4.02
CA GLU A 38 12.86 -2.42 3.19
C GLU A 38 14.24 -2.39 3.84
N ASP A 39 14.64 -1.23 4.37
CA ASP A 39 15.89 -1.08 5.13
C ASP A 39 15.93 -1.97 6.38
N ALA A 40 14.77 -2.22 7.00
CA ALA A 40 14.63 -3.13 8.14
C ALA A 40 14.58 -4.63 7.73
N GLY A 41 14.42 -4.93 6.44
CA GLY A 41 14.24 -6.29 5.92
C GLY A 41 12.89 -6.91 6.28
N GLU A 42 11.86 -6.09 6.53
CA GLU A 42 10.51 -6.53 6.90
C GLU A 42 9.61 -6.77 5.68
N ALA A 43 9.78 -5.97 4.62
CA ALA A 43 9.13 -6.12 3.32
C ALA A 43 9.92 -5.34 2.27
N GLU A 44 9.90 -5.77 1.01
CA GLU A 44 10.58 -5.11 -0.11
C GLU A 44 9.57 -4.37 -0.99
N VAL A 45 9.91 -3.18 -1.49
CA VAL A 45 9.11 -2.49 -2.52
C VAL A 45 9.24 -3.28 -3.82
N TYR A 46 8.11 -3.79 -4.31
CA TYR A 46 8.10 -4.70 -5.46
C TYR A 46 8.05 -3.96 -6.80
N ASP A 47 7.27 -2.87 -6.88
CA ASP A 47 7.09 -2.07 -8.09
C ASP A 47 6.76 -0.61 -7.71
N ASP A 48 6.85 0.30 -8.67
CA ASP A 48 6.50 1.70 -8.51
C ASP A 48 5.00 1.85 -8.18
N GLY A 49 4.67 2.71 -7.22
CA GLY A 49 3.28 3.01 -6.90
C GLY A 49 2.55 3.72 -8.04
N GLU A 50 1.25 3.44 -8.22
CA GLU A 50 0.46 4.04 -9.29
C GLU A 50 -1.02 4.29 -8.95
N GLU A 51 -1.61 5.26 -9.65
CA GLU A 51 -3.05 5.52 -9.57
C GLU A 51 -3.83 4.48 -10.38
N TYR A 52 -4.81 3.85 -9.75
CA TYR A 52 -5.71 2.88 -10.38
C TYR A 52 -7.17 3.20 -10.04
N GLY A 53 -7.83 3.96 -10.92
CA GLY A 53 -9.23 4.34 -10.70
C GLY A 53 -9.38 5.34 -9.56
N ASP A 54 -10.01 4.92 -8.45
CA ASP A 54 -10.24 5.72 -7.25
C ASP A 54 -9.29 5.37 -6.09
N VAL A 55 -8.26 4.56 -6.35
CA VAL A 55 -7.22 4.19 -5.39
C VAL A 55 -5.83 4.50 -5.93
N TYR A 56 -4.87 4.62 -5.02
CA TYR A 56 -3.45 4.51 -5.31
C TYR A 56 -2.97 3.15 -4.80
N ILE A 57 -2.15 2.46 -5.58
CA ILE A 57 -1.66 1.11 -5.28
C ILE A 57 -0.16 1.19 -4.97
N PHE A 58 0.24 0.55 -3.87
CA PHE A 58 1.65 0.23 -3.57
C PHE A 58 1.86 -1.27 -3.64
N PHE A 59 3.08 -1.71 -3.96
CA PHE A 59 3.39 -3.12 -4.11
C PHE A 59 4.51 -3.53 -3.17
N ILE A 60 4.26 -4.54 -2.33
CA ILE A 60 5.27 -5.09 -1.43
C ILE A 60 5.44 -6.60 -1.60
N SER A 61 6.65 -7.08 -1.39
CA SER A 61 7.02 -8.51 -1.48
C SER A 61 8.17 -8.84 -0.51
N GLY A 62 8.89 -9.94 -0.72
CA GLY A 62 10.09 -10.28 0.05
C GLY A 62 9.85 -10.90 1.44
N ALA A 63 8.59 -11.05 1.87
CA ALA A 63 8.23 -11.68 3.14
C ALA A 63 7.13 -12.74 2.99
N SER A 64 6.82 -13.46 4.07
CA SER A 64 5.65 -14.34 4.11
C SER A 64 4.36 -13.53 3.97
N GLU A 65 3.30 -14.10 3.38
CA GLU A 65 1.97 -13.46 3.27
C GLU A 65 1.53 -12.77 4.57
N ALA A 66 1.67 -13.45 5.72
CA ALA A 66 1.30 -12.89 7.02
C ALA A 66 2.13 -11.64 7.39
N GLY A 67 3.43 -11.65 7.08
CA GLY A 67 4.31 -10.49 7.29
C GLY A 67 3.99 -9.33 6.36
N LEU A 68 3.68 -9.62 5.08
CA LEU A 68 3.24 -8.60 4.13
C LEU A 68 1.90 -7.98 4.53
N LEU A 69 0.95 -8.77 5.04
CA LEU A 69 -0.32 -8.25 5.53
C LEU A 69 -0.17 -7.42 6.82
N ASP A 70 0.79 -7.74 7.68
CA ASP A 70 1.14 -6.93 8.84
C ASP A 70 1.74 -5.58 8.41
N ALA A 71 2.71 -5.59 7.49
CA ALA A 71 3.28 -4.38 6.88
C ALA A 71 2.20 -3.51 6.21
N ALA A 72 1.31 -4.11 5.42
CA ALA A 72 0.19 -3.42 4.78
C ALA A 72 -0.80 -2.83 5.81
N SER A 73 -1.02 -3.52 6.92
CA SER A 73 -1.87 -3.00 8.01
C SER A 73 -1.26 -1.80 8.72
N ARG A 74 0.07 -1.78 8.86
CA ARG A 74 0.81 -0.61 9.37
C ARG A 74 0.68 0.58 8.42
N VAL A 75 0.82 0.36 7.12
CA VAL A 75 0.54 1.39 6.09
C VAL A 75 -0.88 1.95 6.24
N ALA A 76 -1.89 1.08 6.31
CA ALA A 76 -3.30 1.48 6.42
C ALA A 76 -3.63 2.26 7.70
N THR A 77 -2.76 2.21 8.71
CA THR A 77 -2.94 2.91 10.00
C THR A 77 -2.00 4.10 10.17
N LEU A 78 -1.18 4.44 9.16
CA LEU A 78 -0.33 5.63 9.18
C LEU A 78 -1.14 6.91 9.30
N SER A 79 -0.61 7.87 10.05
CA SER A 79 -1.25 9.17 10.21
C SER A 79 -1.40 9.90 8.88
N GLY A 80 -2.66 10.17 8.50
CA GLY A 80 -3.00 10.88 7.26
C GLY A 80 -3.35 9.95 6.10
N VAL A 81 -3.13 8.64 6.22
CA VAL A 81 -3.61 7.66 5.26
C VAL A 81 -5.14 7.56 5.33
N PRO A 82 -5.85 7.64 4.20
CA PRO A 82 -7.30 7.48 4.15
C PRO A 82 -7.78 6.13 4.67
N ALA A 83 -8.90 6.14 5.38
CA ALA A 83 -9.60 4.90 5.76
C ALA A 83 -10.17 4.19 4.52
N GLY A 84 -10.39 2.87 4.65
CA GLY A 84 -10.92 2.04 3.57
C GLY A 84 -9.86 1.34 2.72
N ALA A 85 -8.60 1.34 3.17
CA ALA A 85 -7.53 0.60 2.53
C ALA A 85 -7.80 -0.93 2.57
N PHE A 86 -7.36 -1.61 1.52
CA PHE A 86 -7.42 -3.07 1.42
C PHE A 86 -6.19 -3.61 0.70
N ALA A 87 -5.85 -4.85 0.99
CA ALA A 87 -4.80 -5.58 0.29
C ALA A 87 -5.40 -6.49 -0.79
N MET A 88 -4.68 -6.66 -1.89
CA MET A 88 -4.85 -7.78 -2.81
C MET A 88 -3.62 -8.67 -2.70
N VAL A 89 -3.81 -9.90 -2.23
CA VAL A 89 -2.74 -10.90 -2.16
C VAL A 89 -2.68 -11.65 -3.49
N THR A 90 -1.57 -11.50 -4.19
CA THR A 90 -1.33 -12.05 -5.52
C THR A 90 0.07 -12.66 -5.60
N THR A 91 0.51 -13.01 -6.80
CA THR A 91 1.87 -13.51 -7.07
C THR A 91 2.56 -12.66 -8.12
N ASP A 92 3.89 -12.76 -8.17
CA ASP A 92 4.79 -12.18 -9.18
C ASP A 92 4.48 -12.59 -10.64
N GLU A 93 3.60 -13.57 -10.86
CA GLU A 93 3.18 -14.08 -12.17
C GLU A 93 1.80 -13.58 -12.61
N ALA A 94 1.13 -12.75 -11.79
CA ALA A 94 -0.22 -12.28 -12.09
C ALA A 94 -0.25 -11.35 -13.32
N PRO A 95 -1.19 -11.54 -14.27
CA PRO A 95 -1.20 -10.81 -15.53
C PRO A 95 -1.77 -9.39 -15.44
N ASP A 96 -2.60 -9.10 -14.44
CA ASP A 96 -3.21 -7.78 -14.19
C ASP A 96 -3.25 -7.51 -12.68
N PHE A 97 -3.28 -6.23 -12.28
CA PHE A 97 -3.55 -5.80 -10.90
C PHE A 97 -4.95 -6.21 -10.43
N GLY A 98 -5.11 -6.40 -9.12
CA GLY A 98 -6.41 -6.67 -8.50
C GLY A 98 -6.98 -8.07 -8.81
N ARG A 99 -6.15 -9.00 -9.31
CA ARG A 99 -6.56 -10.39 -9.57
C ARG A 99 -6.36 -11.33 -8.38
N GLY A 100 -5.84 -10.79 -7.27
CA GLY A 100 -5.57 -11.51 -6.04
C GLY A 100 -6.77 -11.74 -5.12
N ARG A 101 -6.51 -12.35 -3.96
CA ARG A 101 -7.46 -12.43 -2.85
C ARG A 101 -7.51 -11.10 -2.12
N ARG A 102 -8.69 -10.49 -2.05
CA ARG A 102 -8.92 -9.28 -1.26
C ARG A 102 -8.86 -9.56 0.26
N VAL A 103 -8.21 -8.67 0.99
CA VAL A 103 -8.14 -8.64 2.46
C VAL A 103 -8.37 -7.20 2.93
N ASP A 104 -9.33 -6.97 3.81
CA ASP A 104 -9.54 -5.62 4.37
C ASP A 104 -8.43 -5.30 5.38
N LEU A 105 -7.96 -4.04 5.37
CA LEU A 105 -6.90 -3.57 6.26
C LEU A 105 -7.44 -2.59 7.31
N PRO A 106 -6.86 -2.56 8.52
CA PRO A 106 -5.83 -3.46 9.02
C PRO A 106 -6.40 -4.87 9.30
N VAL A 107 -5.55 -5.90 9.20
CA VAL A 107 -5.89 -7.25 9.68
C VAL A 107 -5.92 -7.27 11.22
N SER A 108 -6.83 -8.08 11.79
CA SER A 108 -7.07 -8.19 13.24
C SER A 108 -6.17 -9.20 13.94
#